data_AF-A0AAV7ACZ7-F1
#
_entry.id   AF-A0AAV7ACZ7-F1
#
_cell.length_a   1.000
_cell.length_b   1.000
_cell.length_c   1.000
_cell.angle_alpha   90.00
_cell.angle_beta   90.00
_cell.angle_gamma   90.00
#
_symmetry.space_group_name_H-M   'P 1'
#
loop_
_entity.id
_entity.type
_entity.pdbx_description
1 polymer ?
#
loop_
_entity_poly.entity_id
_entity_poly.type
_entity_poly.pdbx_seq_one_letter_code
_entity_poly.pdbx_strand_id
1 'polypeptide(L)'
;MGDAITVKKKHLQKPIFRLRCLVKQLEKGDINVSDLKNNIEYAASVLEAVYIDETRKLLDTEDELSDIHTDAVPMEVRDWLASTFTRKMGMRRRRPEEKPKFRSIVHAVQAGIFVERMYRRSSNMAGLTYPSAVISCLKEVDQWSFNVFSLNEASGEHALKFMVYELFTRYDLINRFKHWLTELEILAMILAAAIHDYEHTGTTNNFHIQTRSDAAILYNDRSVLENHHVSAAYRVMQEDDMNILVNLSKDDWRDLRTLVIEMVLSTDMSGHFQQIKTMRNTLQQPEGIDKSKAMSLILHAADISHPAKVWDMHQRWTDLLMEEFFRQGDKEVELGLPFSPLCDRKSTLVAQSQIGFIDFIVEPTFTLLTDSTEKIVMPLIEEATKSDHSVYDKSSLNNSDMQRKPSVRTPQPDGSPTMDYSLANVDLQHFKKNLVEVIQQNKERWKELAVQERNSKSINNNEESEREL
;
A
#
# COMPACT_ATOMS: atom_id res chain seq x y z
N MET A 1 -5.27 32.96 -34.23
CA MET A 1 -3.88 33.15 -33.73
C MET A 1 -3.96 33.10 -32.21
N GLY A 2 -3.19 32.31 -31.49
CA GLY A 2 -2.19 31.35 -31.97
C GLY A 2 -1.27 30.84 -30.85
N ASP A 3 -1.85 30.45 -29.70
CA ASP A 3 -1.07 30.10 -28.51
C ASP A 3 -0.41 28.73 -28.65
N ALA A 4 0.83 28.77 -29.14
CA ALA A 4 1.65 27.60 -29.37
C ALA A 4 2.11 26.99 -28.03
N ILE A 5 1.56 25.82 -27.70
CA ILE A 5 2.07 24.96 -26.62
C ILE A 5 3.56 24.71 -26.87
N THR A 6 4.42 25.28 -26.04
CA THR A 6 5.87 25.18 -26.19
C THR A 6 6.35 23.80 -25.72
N VAL A 7 6.24 22.81 -26.61
CA VAL A 7 6.81 21.48 -26.41
C VAL A 7 8.33 21.61 -26.32
N LYS A 8 8.92 21.26 -25.16
CA LYS A 8 10.37 21.33 -24.92
C LYS A 8 11.14 20.62 -26.06
N LYS A 9 11.88 21.39 -26.85
CA LYS A 9 12.53 21.04 -28.14
C LYS A 9 13.35 19.73 -28.13
N LYS A 10 13.81 19.28 -26.95
CA LYS A 10 14.54 18.01 -26.75
C LYS A 10 13.67 16.75 -26.96
N HIS A 11 12.40 16.74 -26.56
CA HIS A 11 11.56 15.52 -26.65
C HIS A 11 11.23 15.15 -28.11
N LEU A 12 11.16 16.15 -28.99
CA LEU A 12 10.93 15.94 -30.42
C LEU A 12 12.18 15.45 -31.18
N GLN A 13 13.41 15.57 -30.62
CA GLN A 13 14.62 15.19 -31.34
C GLN A 13 14.68 13.70 -31.70
N LYS A 14 14.33 12.79 -30.78
CA LYS A 14 14.33 11.33 -31.05
C LYS A 14 13.28 10.93 -32.11
N PRO A 15 12.01 11.37 -32.03
CA PRO A 15 11.03 11.18 -33.11
C PRO A 15 11.46 11.78 -34.45
N ILE A 16 11.91 13.05 -34.48
CA ILE A 16 12.35 13.72 -35.71
C ILE A 16 13.53 12.97 -36.34
N PHE A 17 14.50 12.49 -35.56
CA PHE A 17 15.62 11.71 -36.07
C PHE A 17 15.15 10.37 -36.68
N ARG A 18 14.24 9.65 -36.00
CA ARG A 18 13.67 8.39 -36.52
C ARG A 18 12.88 8.60 -37.81
N LEU A 19 12.04 9.64 -37.87
CA LEU A 19 11.29 9.99 -39.08
C LEU A 19 12.22 10.38 -40.24
N ARG A 20 13.26 11.17 -39.99
CA ARG A 20 14.28 11.51 -41.01
C ARG A 20 15.12 10.31 -41.43
N CYS A 21 15.32 9.32 -40.56
CA CYS A 21 15.97 8.07 -40.91
C CYS A 21 15.09 7.23 -41.85
N LEU A 22 13.79 7.08 -41.53
CA LEU A 22 12.81 6.41 -42.38
C LEU A 22 12.71 7.06 -43.76
N VAL A 23 12.63 8.39 -43.84
CA VAL A 23 12.62 9.12 -45.13
C VAL A 23 13.88 8.82 -45.95
N LYS A 24 15.08 8.88 -45.33
CA LYS A 24 16.33 8.56 -46.03
C LYS A 24 16.44 7.11 -46.49
N GLN A 25 15.85 6.17 -45.76
CA GLN A 25 15.80 4.76 -46.14
C GLN A 25 14.79 4.53 -47.28
N LEU A 26 13.69 5.29 -47.31
CA LEU A 26 12.75 5.32 -48.43
C LEU A 26 13.39 5.90 -49.71
N GLU A 27 14.08 7.03 -49.59
CA GLU A 27 14.79 7.71 -50.70
C GLU A 27 15.89 6.85 -51.34
N LYS A 28 16.48 5.93 -50.57
CA LYS A 28 17.49 4.97 -51.03
C LYS A 28 16.92 3.69 -51.62
N GLY A 29 15.62 3.42 -51.44
CA GLY A 29 15.01 2.12 -51.74
C GLY A 29 15.38 1.02 -50.74
N ASP A 30 15.99 1.35 -49.59
CA ASP A 30 16.30 0.39 -48.51
C ASP A 30 15.03 -0.17 -47.85
N ILE A 31 13.88 0.52 -48.02
CA ILE A 31 12.56 0.11 -47.55
C ILE A 31 11.58 0.09 -48.71
N ASN A 32 10.89 -1.04 -48.90
CA ASN A 32 9.79 -1.16 -49.85
C ASN A 32 8.62 -0.27 -49.43
N VAL A 33 8.22 0.65 -50.32
CA VAL A 33 7.12 1.61 -50.09
C VAL A 33 5.80 0.90 -49.74
N SER A 34 5.53 -0.26 -50.34
CA SER A 34 4.33 -1.04 -50.05
C SER A 34 4.35 -1.60 -48.63
N ASP A 35 5.50 -2.09 -48.16
CA ASP A 35 5.63 -2.65 -46.82
C ASP A 35 5.57 -1.56 -45.75
N LEU A 36 6.15 -0.38 -46.01
CA LEU A 36 5.99 0.76 -45.11
C LEU A 36 4.53 1.21 -45.01
N LYS A 37 3.82 1.29 -46.15
CA LYS A 37 2.39 1.62 -46.17
C LYS A 37 1.59 0.62 -45.33
N ASN A 38 1.75 -0.69 -45.58
CA ASN A 38 1.06 -1.75 -44.85
C ASN A 38 1.34 -1.69 -43.33
N ASN A 39 2.59 -1.40 -42.93
CA ASN A 39 2.95 -1.26 -41.51
C ASN A 39 2.34 0.00 -40.86
N ILE A 40 2.23 1.11 -41.59
CA ILE A 40 1.57 2.34 -41.10
C ILE A 40 0.07 2.11 -40.96
N GLU A 41 -0.58 1.49 -41.95
CA GLU A 41 -2.01 1.14 -41.90
C GLU A 41 -2.29 0.17 -40.76
N TYR A 42 -1.46 -0.87 -40.58
CA TYR A 42 -1.57 -1.78 -39.44
C TYR A 42 -1.39 -1.08 -38.08
N ALA A 43 -0.40 -0.19 -37.95
CA ALA A 43 -0.20 0.59 -36.73
C ALA A 43 -1.40 1.52 -36.44
N ALA A 44 -1.99 2.13 -37.46
CA ALA A 44 -3.21 2.94 -37.33
C ALA A 44 -4.39 2.07 -36.87
N SER A 45 -4.66 0.94 -37.52
CA SER A 45 -5.77 0.05 -37.12
C SER A 45 -5.60 -0.56 -35.72
N VAL A 46 -4.35 -0.81 -35.27
CA VAL A 46 -4.09 -1.23 -33.89
C VAL A 46 -4.40 -0.10 -32.90
N LEU A 47 -4.02 1.14 -33.21
CA LEU A 47 -4.34 2.31 -32.38
C LEU A 47 -5.85 2.61 -32.36
N GLU A 48 -6.55 2.48 -33.49
CA GLU A 48 -8.00 2.62 -33.58
C GLU A 48 -8.75 1.52 -32.81
N ALA A 49 -8.32 0.26 -32.92
CA ALA A 49 -8.93 -0.84 -32.17
C ALA A 49 -8.74 -0.69 -30.66
N VAL A 50 -7.56 -0.23 -30.22
CA VAL A 50 -7.31 0.12 -28.81
C VAL A 50 -8.21 1.28 -28.39
N TYR A 51 -8.27 2.36 -29.17
CA TYR A 51 -9.10 3.53 -28.89
C TYR A 51 -10.59 3.18 -28.77
N ILE A 52 -11.13 2.30 -29.62
CA ILE A 52 -12.55 1.90 -29.59
C ILE A 52 -12.87 1.02 -28.36
N ASP A 53 -12.00 0.06 -28.03
CA ASP A 53 -12.16 -0.80 -26.84
C ASP A 53 -11.98 0.00 -25.53
N GLU A 54 -11.15 1.04 -25.56
CA GLU A 54 -10.92 2.00 -24.47
C GLU A 54 -12.11 2.97 -24.31
N THR A 55 -12.66 3.50 -25.42
CA THR A 55 -13.86 4.35 -25.42
C THR A 55 -15.10 3.62 -24.87
N ARG A 56 -15.25 2.32 -25.18
CA ARG A 56 -16.36 1.51 -24.64
C ARG A 56 -16.26 1.32 -23.12
N LYS A 57 -15.05 1.13 -22.58
CA LYS A 57 -14.84 0.99 -21.13
C LYS A 57 -14.99 2.30 -20.36
N LEU A 58 -14.68 3.43 -20.99
CA LEU A 58 -14.91 4.75 -20.39
C LEU A 58 -16.41 4.99 -20.14
N LEU A 59 -17.27 4.60 -21.07
CA LEU A 59 -18.73 4.67 -20.91
C LEU A 59 -19.22 3.79 -19.74
N ASP A 60 -18.72 2.54 -19.62
CA ASP A 60 -19.05 1.68 -18.47
C ASP A 60 -18.62 2.30 -17.12
N THR A 61 -17.53 3.09 -17.08
CA THR A 61 -17.06 3.76 -15.85
C THR A 61 -17.76 5.09 -15.54
N GLU A 62 -18.31 5.79 -16.54
CA GLU A 62 -19.17 6.95 -16.32
C GLU A 62 -20.55 6.51 -15.79
N ASP A 63 -21.10 5.38 -16.27
CA ASP A 63 -22.30 4.76 -15.70
C ASP A 63 -22.10 4.39 -14.22
N GLU A 64 -20.98 3.75 -13.84
CA GLU A 64 -20.70 3.37 -12.44
C GLU A 64 -20.51 4.57 -11.47
N LEU A 65 -20.21 5.77 -11.98
CA LEU A 65 -20.22 7.02 -11.18
C LEU A 65 -21.61 7.66 -11.10
N SER A 66 -22.52 7.33 -12.02
CA SER A 66 -23.90 7.85 -12.04
C SER A 66 -24.81 7.20 -10.98
N ASP A 67 -24.46 6.00 -10.51
CA ASP A 67 -25.16 5.27 -9.43
C ASP A 67 -24.94 5.89 -8.04
N ILE A 68 -23.98 6.82 -7.88
CA ILE A 68 -23.79 7.56 -6.63
C ILE A 68 -24.88 8.63 -6.52
N HIS A 69 -25.87 8.41 -5.64
CA HIS A 69 -26.99 9.34 -5.40
C HIS A 69 -26.50 10.80 -5.24
N THR A 70 -26.83 11.63 -6.23
CA THR A 70 -26.25 12.98 -6.43
C THR A 70 -26.55 13.97 -5.32
N ASP A 71 -27.55 13.69 -4.49
CA ASP A 71 -28.18 14.67 -3.61
C ASP A 71 -27.57 14.66 -2.18
N ALA A 72 -26.66 13.73 -1.90
CA ALA A 72 -26.10 13.50 -0.56
C ALA A 72 -24.62 13.90 -0.38
N VAL A 73 -23.89 14.20 -1.46
CA VAL A 73 -22.42 14.39 -1.44
C VAL A 73 -22.03 15.80 -1.92
N PRO A 74 -21.25 16.58 -1.16
CA PRO A 74 -20.77 17.89 -1.61
C PRO A 74 -19.92 17.80 -2.88
N MET A 75 -20.03 18.81 -3.75
CA MET A 75 -19.36 18.85 -5.06
C MET A 75 -17.83 18.71 -4.93
N GLU A 76 -17.23 19.41 -3.96
CA GLU A 76 -15.78 19.34 -3.66
C GLU A 76 -15.30 17.90 -3.38
N VAL A 77 -16.10 17.11 -2.64
CA VAL A 77 -15.77 15.72 -2.30
C VAL A 77 -15.88 14.82 -3.53
N ARG A 78 -16.89 15.04 -4.38
CA ARG A 78 -17.05 14.30 -5.64
C ARG A 78 -15.92 14.61 -6.62
N ASP A 79 -15.51 15.86 -6.74
CA ASP A 79 -14.45 16.28 -7.64
C ASP A 79 -13.06 15.84 -7.12
N TRP A 80 -12.89 15.79 -5.80
CA TRP A 80 -11.74 15.15 -5.14
C TRP A 80 -11.69 13.63 -5.39
N LEU A 81 -12.83 12.93 -5.24
CA LEU A 81 -12.95 11.51 -5.59
C LEU A 81 -12.62 11.29 -7.07
N ALA A 82 -13.13 12.12 -7.98
CA ALA A 82 -12.83 12.02 -9.39
C ALA A 82 -11.33 12.23 -9.68
N SER A 83 -10.73 13.31 -9.17
CA SER A 83 -9.33 13.66 -9.45
C SER A 83 -8.31 12.73 -8.80
N THR A 84 -8.62 12.13 -7.64
CA THR A 84 -7.73 11.23 -6.91
C THR A 84 -7.89 9.76 -7.33
N PHE A 85 -9.13 9.33 -7.68
CA PHE A 85 -9.46 7.92 -7.91
C PHE A 85 -9.75 7.54 -9.37
N THR A 86 -9.83 8.48 -10.31
CA THR A 86 -9.96 8.17 -11.76
C THR A 86 -8.62 8.28 -12.49
N ARG A 87 -8.41 7.41 -13.50
CA ARG A 87 -7.07 7.13 -14.03
C ARG A 87 -7.04 7.13 -15.55
N LYS A 88 -6.35 8.10 -16.17
CA LYS A 88 -5.97 8.03 -17.60
C LYS A 88 -4.94 6.92 -17.78
N MET A 89 -5.42 5.74 -18.16
CA MET A 89 -4.66 4.50 -18.17
C MET A 89 -3.89 4.26 -19.48
N GLY A 90 -2.97 3.31 -19.41
CA GLY A 90 -2.52 2.55 -20.57
C GLY A 90 -1.89 1.22 -20.13
N MET A 91 -1.94 0.23 -21.01
CA MET A 91 -2.00 -1.19 -20.64
C MET A 91 -0.67 -1.84 -20.17
N ARG A 92 -0.78 -2.92 -19.37
CA ARG A 92 0.27 -3.89 -19.00
C ARG A 92 -0.23 -5.33 -19.27
N ARG A 93 0.65 -6.30 -19.51
CA ARG A 93 0.30 -7.66 -20.01
C ARG A 93 0.95 -8.78 -19.18
N ARG A 94 0.19 -9.82 -18.80
CA ARG A 94 0.62 -10.96 -17.95
C ARG A 94 1.18 -12.17 -18.75
N ARG A 95 1.84 -13.10 -18.04
CA ARG A 95 2.27 -14.46 -18.49
C ARG A 95 1.90 -15.51 -17.42
N PRO A 96 1.79 -16.81 -17.74
CA PRO A 96 1.39 -17.88 -16.81
C PRO A 96 2.58 -18.60 -16.12
N GLU A 97 2.27 -19.34 -15.05
CA GLU A 97 3.22 -19.99 -14.11
C GLU A 97 3.50 -21.49 -14.42
N GLU A 98 4.61 -22.02 -13.88
CA GLU A 98 4.91 -23.47 -13.81
C GLU A 98 5.28 -23.92 -12.38
N LYS A 99 4.98 -25.18 -12.05
CA LYS A 99 5.14 -25.77 -10.70
C LYS A 99 6.61 -26.09 -10.33
N PRO A 100 7.00 -26.02 -9.04
CA PRO A 100 8.38 -26.25 -8.59
C PRO A 100 8.82 -27.72 -8.71
N LYS A 101 10.11 -27.93 -8.99
CA LYS A 101 10.72 -29.26 -9.23
C LYS A 101 11.66 -29.65 -8.08
N PHE A 102 11.67 -30.95 -7.77
CA PHE A 102 12.35 -31.63 -6.63
C PHE A 102 13.82 -31.24 -6.34
N ARG A 103 14.52 -30.58 -7.27
CA ARG A 103 15.89 -30.06 -7.07
C ARG A 103 15.95 -28.90 -6.07
N SER A 104 14.94 -28.05 -5.95
CA SER A 104 14.98 -26.91 -5.01
C SER A 104 15.08 -27.35 -3.55
N ILE A 105 14.40 -28.44 -3.19
CA ILE A 105 14.37 -29.02 -1.83
C ILE A 105 15.79 -29.42 -1.37
N VAL A 106 16.60 -30.02 -2.26
CA VAL A 106 17.97 -30.44 -1.94
C VAL A 106 18.90 -29.25 -1.72
N HIS A 107 18.75 -28.20 -2.54
CA HIS A 107 19.54 -26.97 -2.38
C HIS A 107 19.17 -26.20 -1.11
N ALA A 108 17.89 -26.16 -0.71
CA ALA A 108 17.46 -25.54 0.54
C ALA A 108 18.07 -26.22 1.78
N VAL A 109 18.15 -27.56 1.81
CA VAL A 109 18.77 -28.32 2.91
C VAL A 109 20.29 -28.06 2.98
N GLN A 110 20.97 -27.97 1.83
CA GLN A 110 22.41 -27.67 1.79
C GLN A 110 22.72 -26.22 2.20
N ALA A 111 21.86 -25.25 1.83
CA ALA A 111 21.98 -23.86 2.26
C ALA A 111 21.84 -23.73 3.79
N GLY A 112 20.86 -24.41 4.41
CA GLY A 112 20.65 -24.36 5.86
C GLY A 112 21.88 -24.77 6.68
N ILE A 113 22.56 -25.86 6.28
CA ILE A 113 23.77 -26.38 6.96
C ILE A 113 24.97 -25.43 6.78
N PHE A 114 25.02 -24.67 5.69
CA PHE A 114 26.08 -23.68 5.44
C PHE A 114 25.86 -22.40 6.25
N VAL A 115 24.62 -21.90 6.30
CA VAL A 115 24.23 -20.71 7.08
C VAL A 115 24.51 -20.92 8.57
N GLU A 116 24.17 -22.09 9.13
CA GLU A 116 24.41 -22.43 10.55
C GLU A 116 25.92 -22.38 10.92
N ARG A 117 26.81 -22.72 9.97
CA ARG A 117 28.26 -22.61 10.15
C ARG A 117 28.81 -21.19 9.97
N MET A 118 28.15 -20.35 9.17
CA MET A 118 28.53 -18.94 8.97
C MET A 118 28.11 -18.06 10.15
N TYR A 119 26.92 -18.28 10.70
CA TYR A 119 26.36 -17.47 11.80
C TYR A 119 27.23 -17.50 13.06
N ARG A 120 27.92 -18.62 13.31
CA ARG A 120 28.91 -18.76 14.42
C ARG A 120 30.20 -17.95 14.25
N ARG A 121 30.40 -17.23 13.14
CA ARG A 121 31.69 -16.57 12.83
C ARG A 121 31.65 -15.10 12.41
N SER A 122 30.50 -14.52 12.04
CA SER A 122 30.53 -13.14 11.51
C SER A 122 29.21 -12.36 11.61
N SER A 123 28.95 -11.75 12.77
CA SER A 123 28.36 -10.41 12.85
C SER A 123 28.48 -9.83 14.26
N ASN A 124 29.29 -8.77 14.42
CA ASN A 124 29.20 -7.89 15.59
C ASN A 124 27.96 -6.99 15.44
N MET A 125 26.76 -7.53 15.60
CA MET A 125 25.59 -6.70 15.87
C MET A 125 25.74 -6.13 17.28
N ALA A 126 26.32 -4.94 17.38
CA ALA A 126 26.14 -4.09 18.56
C ALA A 126 24.64 -3.79 18.66
N GLY A 127 23.95 -4.47 19.58
CA GLY A 127 22.50 -4.40 19.69
C GLY A 127 22.02 -2.96 19.85
N LEU A 128 20.96 -2.60 19.13
CA LEU A 128 20.34 -1.29 19.22
C LEU A 128 20.03 -1.00 20.70
N THR A 129 20.59 0.06 21.26
CA THR A 129 20.31 0.41 22.66
C THR A 129 19.04 1.24 22.70
N TYR A 130 17.97 0.66 23.22
CA TYR A 130 16.66 1.31 23.30
C TYR A 130 16.59 2.26 24.52
N PRO A 131 16.19 3.52 24.35
CA PRO A 131 15.81 4.38 25.48
C PRO A 131 14.64 3.77 26.27
N SER A 132 14.62 3.93 27.59
CA SER A 132 13.56 3.36 28.46
C SER A 132 12.14 3.84 28.11
N ALA A 133 12.02 5.08 27.61
CA ALA A 133 10.77 5.61 27.09
C ALA A 133 10.30 4.84 25.85
N VAL A 134 11.19 4.57 24.88
CA VAL A 134 10.89 3.77 23.67
C VAL A 134 10.46 2.36 24.04
N ILE A 135 11.18 1.69 24.95
CA ILE A 135 10.80 0.35 25.46
C ILE A 135 9.38 0.38 26.06
N SER A 136 9.04 1.46 26.75
CA SER A 136 7.72 1.60 27.39
C SER A 136 6.60 1.73 26.36
N CYS A 137 6.79 2.51 25.29
CA CYS A 137 5.84 2.59 24.17
C CYS A 137 5.69 1.24 23.44
N LEU A 138 6.80 0.57 23.12
CA LEU A 138 6.80 -0.66 22.31
C LEU A 138 6.17 -1.89 23.00
N LYS A 139 5.82 -1.81 24.29
CA LYS A 139 4.99 -2.84 24.95
C LYS A 139 3.63 -3.02 24.29
N GLU A 140 3.07 -1.96 23.72
CA GLU A 140 1.72 -1.93 23.16
C GLU A 140 1.69 -2.01 21.62
N VAL A 141 2.82 -2.27 20.96
CA VAL A 141 2.91 -2.21 19.47
C VAL A 141 2.01 -3.23 18.75
N ASP A 142 1.65 -4.34 19.39
CA ASP A 142 0.70 -5.32 18.84
C ASP A 142 -0.78 -4.90 19.04
N GLN A 143 -1.04 -3.75 19.68
CA GLN A 143 -2.38 -3.22 19.94
C GLN A 143 -2.75 -2.17 18.90
N TRP A 144 -4.00 -2.22 18.40
CA TRP A 144 -4.50 -1.25 17.42
C TRP A 144 -4.58 0.20 17.95
N SER A 145 -4.59 0.36 19.28
CA SER A 145 -4.52 1.64 19.98
C SER A 145 -3.10 2.23 20.07
N PHE A 146 -2.08 1.55 19.56
CA PHE A 146 -0.68 1.97 19.64
C PHE A 146 -0.45 3.40 19.13
N ASN A 147 0.12 4.26 19.97
CA ASN A 147 0.35 5.66 19.64
C ASN A 147 1.74 5.90 19.03
N VAL A 148 1.78 5.97 17.69
CA VAL A 148 3.00 6.24 16.91
C VAL A 148 3.59 7.63 17.18
N PHE A 149 2.77 8.63 17.55
CA PHE A 149 3.29 9.96 17.91
C PHE A 149 4.06 9.93 19.23
N SER A 150 3.57 9.18 20.23
CA SER A 150 4.29 8.97 21.49
C SER A 150 5.61 8.23 21.27
N LEU A 151 5.64 7.23 20.38
CA LEU A 151 6.90 6.60 19.96
C LEU A 151 7.84 7.61 19.28
N ASN A 152 7.32 8.48 18.42
CA ASN A 152 8.14 9.46 17.72
C ASN A 152 8.80 10.46 18.68
N GLU A 153 8.07 10.95 19.67
CA GLU A 153 8.62 11.80 20.73
C GLU A 153 9.65 11.03 21.58
N ALA A 154 9.29 9.84 22.08
CA ALA A 154 10.17 9.02 22.92
C ALA A 154 11.47 8.57 22.23
N SER A 155 11.46 8.46 20.90
CA SER A 155 12.62 8.10 20.07
C SER A 155 13.41 9.30 19.54
N GLY A 156 12.98 10.53 19.82
CA GLY A 156 13.60 11.74 19.29
C GLY A 156 13.49 11.82 17.76
N GLU A 157 12.27 11.69 17.23
CA GLU A 157 11.92 11.73 15.79
C GLU A 157 12.41 10.54 14.95
N HIS A 158 12.64 9.38 15.59
CA HIS A 158 13.13 8.17 14.92
C HIS A 158 12.13 7.00 14.94
N ALA A 159 10.82 7.28 14.98
CA ALA A 159 9.77 6.24 15.11
C ALA A 159 9.93 5.09 14.11
N LEU A 160 10.13 5.40 12.82
CA LEU A 160 10.28 4.41 11.76
C LEU A 160 11.45 3.44 12.04
N LYS A 161 12.61 3.95 12.47
CA LYS A 161 13.80 3.13 12.79
C LYS A 161 13.52 2.15 13.91
N PHE A 162 12.94 2.62 15.02
CA PHE A 162 12.65 1.76 16.18
C PHE A 162 11.51 0.79 15.90
N MET A 163 10.48 1.22 15.15
CA MET A 163 9.37 0.36 14.72
C MET A 163 9.85 -0.78 13.84
N VAL A 164 10.61 -0.49 12.77
CA VAL A 164 11.13 -1.51 11.86
C VAL A 164 12.04 -2.49 12.59
N TYR A 165 12.96 -2.00 13.44
CA TYR A 165 13.84 -2.89 14.21
C TYR A 165 13.06 -3.77 15.20
N GLU A 166 12.04 -3.21 15.87
CA GLU A 166 11.16 -3.97 16.76
C GLU A 166 10.41 -5.07 16.00
N LEU A 167 9.77 -4.77 14.88
CA LEU A 167 9.02 -5.75 14.09
C LEU A 167 9.93 -6.88 13.57
N PHE A 168 11.14 -6.55 13.09
CA PHE A 168 12.13 -7.54 12.65
C PHE A 168 12.59 -8.45 13.80
N THR A 169 12.72 -7.90 15.01
CA THR A 169 13.14 -8.65 16.22
C THR A 169 11.99 -9.51 16.77
N ARG A 170 10.78 -8.95 16.85
CA ARG A 170 9.60 -9.55 17.50
C ARG A 170 9.02 -10.73 16.72
N TYR A 171 8.90 -10.59 15.39
CA TYR A 171 8.44 -11.69 14.53
C TYR A 171 9.53 -12.72 14.23
N ASP A 172 10.69 -12.61 14.87
CA ASP A 172 11.89 -13.42 14.68
C ASP A 172 12.13 -13.73 13.19
N LEU A 173 12.09 -12.69 12.35
CA LEU A 173 12.47 -12.76 10.93
C LEU A 173 13.97 -13.06 10.75
N ILE A 174 14.67 -13.22 11.87
CA ILE A 174 16.03 -13.69 12.01
C ILE A 174 16.04 -15.21 12.32
N ASN A 175 15.06 -15.78 13.04
CA ASN A 175 14.97 -17.21 13.42
C ASN A 175 13.56 -17.87 13.44
N ARG A 176 12.74 -17.68 12.39
CA ARG A 176 11.66 -18.59 11.91
C ARG A 176 10.37 -18.78 12.73
N PHE A 177 9.23 -18.63 12.06
CA PHE A 177 7.91 -19.13 12.50
C PHE A 177 7.07 -19.70 11.35
N LYS A 178 6.02 -20.46 11.66
CA LYS A 178 5.05 -21.00 10.69
C LYS A 178 3.77 -20.16 10.68
N HIS A 179 3.53 -19.41 9.61
CA HIS A 179 2.29 -18.66 9.39
C HIS A 179 1.70 -18.96 8.00
N TRP A 180 0.51 -18.39 7.70
CA TRP A 180 -0.08 -18.43 6.36
C TRP A 180 0.82 -17.74 5.32
N LEU A 181 1.48 -16.66 5.75
CA LEU A 181 2.58 -16.02 5.04
C LEU A 181 3.91 -16.69 5.39
N THR A 182 4.80 -16.76 4.40
CA THR A 182 6.21 -17.14 4.57
C THR A 182 7.01 -15.99 5.17
N GLU A 183 8.16 -16.29 5.77
CA GLU A 183 9.12 -15.30 6.28
C GLU A 183 9.48 -14.24 5.22
N LEU A 184 9.62 -14.66 3.96
CA LEU A 184 9.92 -13.76 2.82
C LEU A 184 8.75 -12.83 2.48
N GLU A 185 7.52 -13.33 2.55
CA GLU A 185 6.29 -12.53 2.34
C GLU A 185 6.11 -11.50 3.47
N ILE A 186 6.35 -11.87 4.73
CA ILE A 186 6.29 -10.94 5.88
C ILE A 186 7.38 -9.87 5.76
N LEU A 187 8.62 -10.26 5.43
CA LEU A 187 9.71 -9.32 5.17
C LEU A 187 9.37 -8.36 4.02
N ALA A 188 8.77 -8.85 2.94
CA ALA A 188 8.31 -8.03 1.82
C ALA A 188 7.23 -7.03 2.25
N MET A 189 6.26 -7.44 3.10
CA MET A 189 5.21 -6.54 3.61
C MET A 189 5.78 -5.41 4.47
N ILE A 190 6.66 -5.75 5.44
CA ILE A 190 7.25 -4.74 6.34
C ILE A 190 8.15 -3.80 5.53
N LEU A 191 8.95 -4.32 4.59
CA LEU A 191 9.78 -3.48 3.72
C LEU A 191 8.92 -2.57 2.83
N ALA A 192 7.85 -3.09 2.22
CA ALA A 192 6.93 -2.28 1.42
C ALA A 192 6.29 -1.16 2.25
N ALA A 193 5.78 -1.47 3.45
CA ALA A 193 5.22 -0.49 4.37
C ALA A 193 6.25 0.58 4.78
N ALA A 194 7.50 0.19 5.03
CA ALA A 194 8.56 1.12 5.42
C ALA A 194 9.02 2.06 4.29
N ILE A 195 8.82 1.69 3.01
CA ILE A 195 9.31 2.47 1.86
C ILE A 195 8.19 3.10 1.01
N HIS A 196 6.91 2.83 1.28
CA HIS A 196 5.83 3.12 0.33
C HIS A 196 5.78 4.59 -0.12
N ASP A 197 6.08 5.53 0.77
CA ASP A 197 6.14 6.99 0.52
C ASP A 197 7.57 7.58 0.61
N TYR A 198 8.62 6.77 0.40
CA TYR A 198 10.00 7.22 0.55
C TYR A 198 10.38 8.34 -0.45
N GLU A 199 10.81 9.50 0.04
CA GLU A 199 11.01 10.75 -0.74
C GLU A 199 9.71 11.38 -1.32
N HIS A 200 8.55 11.21 -0.66
CA HIS A 200 7.34 11.97 -1.01
C HIS A 200 7.57 13.49 -0.94
N THR A 201 7.00 14.22 -1.91
CA THR A 201 7.29 15.65 -2.16
C THR A 201 6.32 16.60 -1.44
N GLY A 202 5.34 16.04 -0.74
CA GLY A 202 4.21 16.77 -0.20
C GLY A 202 3.31 17.36 -1.28
N THR A 203 3.18 16.67 -2.42
CA THR A 203 2.28 17.02 -3.54
C THR A 203 1.90 15.78 -4.34
N THR A 204 0.65 15.74 -4.82
CA THR A 204 0.03 14.61 -5.53
C THR A 204 0.63 14.26 -6.89
N ASN A 205 0.38 13.02 -7.35
CA ASN A 205 0.64 12.57 -8.72
C ASN A 205 0.08 13.55 -9.78
N ASN A 206 -1.13 14.10 -9.59
CA ASN A 206 -1.72 15.08 -10.50
C ASN A 206 -0.92 16.39 -10.56
N PHE A 207 -0.51 16.95 -9.41
CA PHE A 207 0.36 18.13 -9.37
C PHE A 207 1.68 17.90 -10.12
N HIS A 208 2.31 16.73 -9.92
CA HIS A 208 3.52 16.33 -10.63
C HIS A 208 3.36 16.27 -12.16
N ILE A 209 2.19 15.84 -12.65
CA ILE A 209 1.85 15.77 -14.08
C ILE A 209 1.56 17.17 -14.65
N GLN A 210 0.74 17.98 -13.97
CA GLN A 210 0.37 19.33 -14.41
C GLN A 210 1.60 20.25 -14.52
N THR A 211 2.49 20.19 -13.52
CA THR A 211 3.76 20.94 -13.51
C THR A 211 4.82 20.37 -14.45
N ARG A 212 4.61 19.17 -15.01
CA ARG A 212 5.57 18.44 -15.87
C ARG A 212 6.93 18.26 -15.19
N SER A 213 6.88 17.86 -13.91
CA SER A 213 8.04 17.54 -13.09
C SER A 213 8.91 16.44 -13.72
N ASP A 214 10.20 16.41 -13.36
CA ASP A 214 11.13 15.39 -13.90
C ASP A 214 10.68 13.96 -13.54
N ALA A 215 10.05 13.75 -12.39
CA ALA A 215 9.46 12.47 -12.00
C ALA A 215 8.31 12.06 -12.94
N ALA A 216 7.38 12.96 -13.24
CA ALA A 216 6.26 12.67 -14.15
C ALA A 216 6.75 12.32 -15.56
N ILE A 217 7.75 13.06 -16.06
CA ILE A 217 8.41 12.78 -17.34
C ILE A 217 9.17 11.45 -17.33
N LEU A 218 9.80 11.08 -16.20
CA LEU A 218 10.53 9.81 -16.06
C LEU A 218 9.59 8.59 -16.04
N TYR A 219 8.50 8.68 -15.27
CA TYR A 219 7.53 7.60 -15.09
C TYR A 219 6.36 7.64 -16.08
N ASN A 220 6.36 8.62 -16.99
CA ASN A 220 5.39 8.78 -18.09
C ASN A 220 3.95 8.90 -17.56
N ASP A 221 3.77 9.78 -16.57
CA ASP A 221 2.48 10.15 -15.95
C ASP A 221 1.71 8.97 -15.30
N ARG A 222 2.39 7.87 -14.97
CA ARG A 222 1.79 6.67 -14.36
C ARG A 222 2.39 6.37 -13.00
N SER A 223 1.57 6.46 -11.95
CA SER A 223 1.95 6.13 -10.57
C SER A 223 3.31 6.73 -10.23
N VAL A 224 3.40 8.05 -10.40
CA VAL A 224 4.67 8.77 -10.55
C VAL A 224 5.47 8.71 -9.25
N LEU A 225 4.78 8.93 -8.14
CA LEU A 225 5.30 8.86 -6.79
C LEU A 225 5.61 7.41 -6.40
N GLU A 226 4.69 6.48 -6.62
CA GLU A 226 4.83 5.08 -6.20
C GLU A 226 5.96 4.35 -6.95
N ASN A 227 6.18 4.68 -8.23
CA ASN A 227 7.38 4.22 -8.95
C ASN A 227 8.66 4.90 -8.43
N HIS A 228 8.60 6.15 -7.99
CA HIS A 228 9.74 6.86 -7.39
C HIS A 228 10.14 6.23 -6.08
N HIS A 229 9.20 6.04 -5.14
CA HIS A 229 9.42 5.49 -3.80
C HIS A 229 10.18 4.14 -3.86
N VAL A 230 9.69 3.20 -4.68
CA VAL A 230 10.37 1.90 -4.88
C VAL A 230 11.72 2.07 -5.59
N SER A 231 11.81 2.92 -6.61
CA SER A 231 13.06 3.12 -7.36
C SER A 231 14.17 3.75 -6.53
N ALA A 232 13.83 4.69 -5.64
CA ALA A 232 14.74 5.38 -4.74
C ALA A 232 15.22 4.45 -3.62
N ALA A 233 14.31 3.77 -2.92
CA ALA A 233 14.65 2.85 -1.83
C ALA A 233 15.56 1.70 -2.30
N TYR A 234 15.29 1.12 -3.48
CA TYR A 234 16.17 0.09 -4.06
C TYR A 234 17.46 0.63 -4.66
N ARG A 235 17.61 1.95 -4.84
CA ARG A 235 18.90 2.57 -5.20
C ARG A 235 19.79 2.70 -3.97
N VAL A 236 19.24 3.09 -2.82
CA VAL A 236 19.96 3.10 -1.54
C VAL A 236 20.49 1.70 -1.21
N MET A 237 19.66 0.66 -1.39
CA MET A 237 20.08 -0.74 -1.21
C MET A 237 21.09 -1.27 -2.27
N GLN A 238 21.63 -0.43 -3.17
CA GLN A 238 22.79 -0.79 -4.01
C GLN A 238 24.12 -0.49 -3.33
N GLU A 239 24.14 0.29 -2.26
CA GLU A 239 25.32 0.56 -1.45
C GLU A 239 25.57 -0.65 -0.51
N ASP A 240 26.79 -1.19 -0.50
CA ASP A 240 27.10 -2.48 0.14
C ASP A 240 26.82 -2.50 1.65
N ASP A 241 26.92 -1.35 2.32
CA ASP A 241 26.65 -1.13 3.74
C ASP A 241 25.16 -0.88 4.05
N MET A 242 24.36 -0.51 3.04
CA MET A 242 22.92 -0.25 3.15
C MET A 242 22.07 -1.41 2.63
N ASN A 243 22.68 -2.43 2.01
CA ASN A 243 21.99 -3.58 1.42
C ASN A 243 21.56 -4.62 2.47
N ILE A 244 20.44 -4.35 3.14
CA ILE A 244 19.80 -5.28 4.10
C ILE A 244 19.37 -6.62 3.47
N LEU A 245 19.35 -6.73 2.14
CA LEU A 245 18.93 -7.91 1.38
C LEU A 245 20.12 -8.78 0.90
N VAL A 246 21.36 -8.41 1.24
CA VAL A 246 22.60 -9.03 0.70
C VAL A 246 22.70 -10.55 0.90
N ASN A 247 22.07 -11.09 1.95
CA ASN A 247 22.11 -12.52 2.29
C ASN A 247 21.00 -13.36 1.64
N LEU A 248 20.04 -12.75 0.91
CA LEU A 248 19.00 -13.49 0.20
C LEU A 248 19.56 -14.26 -0.99
N SER A 249 18.94 -15.39 -1.34
CA SER A 249 19.27 -16.05 -2.60
C SER A 249 18.78 -15.20 -3.79
N LYS A 250 19.29 -15.49 -4.99
CA LYS A 250 18.91 -14.76 -6.20
C LYS A 250 17.44 -14.90 -6.56
N ASP A 251 16.79 -15.98 -6.13
CA ASP A 251 15.38 -16.22 -6.40
C ASP A 251 14.53 -15.57 -5.29
N ASP A 252 14.88 -15.73 -4.01
CA ASP A 252 14.21 -15.03 -2.89
C ASP A 252 14.23 -13.50 -3.08
N TRP A 253 15.36 -12.93 -3.53
CA TRP A 253 15.46 -11.50 -3.82
C TRP A 253 14.53 -11.05 -4.95
N ARG A 254 14.34 -11.89 -5.98
CA ARG A 254 13.42 -11.59 -7.10
C ARG A 254 11.97 -11.65 -6.66
N ASP A 255 11.63 -12.64 -5.86
CA ASP A 255 10.27 -12.85 -5.38
C ASP A 255 9.87 -11.74 -4.41
N LEU A 256 10.71 -11.44 -3.40
CA LEU A 256 10.54 -10.28 -2.52
C LEU A 256 10.47 -8.97 -3.29
N ARG A 257 11.35 -8.75 -4.28
CA ARG A 257 11.29 -7.52 -5.10
C ARG A 257 9.99 -7.42 -5.89
N THR A 258 9.47 -8.53 -6.40
CA THR A 258 8.21 -8.56 -7.15
C THR A 258 7.04 -8.21 -6.24
N LEU A 259 6.98 -8.81 -5.05
CA LEU A 259 5.97 -8.52 -4.03
C LEU A 259 6.01 -7.06 -3.58
N VAL A 260 7.19 -6.52 -3.24
CA VAL A 260 7.35 -5.11 -2.81
C VAL A 260 6.92 -4.13 -3.91
N ILE A 261 7.28 -4.38 -5.17
CA ILE A 261 6.83 -3.55 -6.31
C ILE A 261 5.31 -3.62 -6.46
N GLU A 262 4.70 -4.80 -6.35
CA GLU A 262 3.24 -4.96 -6.50
C GLU A 262 2.47 -4.27 -5.36
N MET A 263 2.94 -4.39 -4.12
CA MET A 263 2.33 -3.77 -2.95
C MET A 263 2.42 -2.24 -2.99
N VAL A 264 3.61 -1.65 -3.20
CA VAL A 264 3.75 -0.19 -3.22
C VAL A 264 3.07 0.44 -4.45
N LEU A 265 3.08 -0.20 -5.62
CA LEU A 265 2.27 0.29 -6.75
C LEU A 265 0.75 0.13 -6.55
N SER A 266 0.32 -0.56 -5.48
CA SER A 266 -1.09 -0.71 -5.12
C SER A 266 -1.58 0.32 -4.09
N THR A 267 -0.70 1.16 -3.51
CA THR A 267 -1.12 2.30 -2.66
C THR A 267 -1.57 3.51 -3.49
N ASP A 268 -1.25 3.55 -4.79
CA ASP A 268 -1.75 4.54 -5.75
C ASP A 268 -3.30 4.57 -5.72
N MET A 269 -3.84 5.63 -5.13
CA MET A 269 -5.27 5.81 -4.91
C MET A 269 -6.10 5.82 -6.21
N SER A 270 -5.49 6.12 -7.36
CA SER A 270 -6.15 5.98 -8.66
C SER A 270 -6.39 4.52 -9.10
N GLY A 271 -5.87 3.54 -8.35
CA GLY A 271 -6.16 2.11 -8.49
C GLY A 271 -7.19 1.56 -7.49
N HIS A 272 -7.57 2.31 -6.45
CA HIS A 272 -8.35 1.81 -5.30
C HIS A 272 -9.66 1.12 -5.71
N PHE A 273 -10.54 1.77 -6.49
CA PHE A 273 -11.84 1.17 -6.84
C PHE A 273 -11.67 -0.13 -7.66
N GLN A 274 -10.67 -0.18 -8.54
CA GLN A 274 -10.34 -1.41 -9.28
C GLN A 274 -9.80 -2.50 -8.35
N GLN A 275 -8.99 -2.15 -7.35
CA GLN A 275 -8.49 -3.10 -6.33
C GLN A 275 -9.65 -3.68 -5.52
N ILE A 276 -10.54 -2.84 -4.99
CA ILE A 276 -11.74 -3.21 -4.24
C ILE A 276 -12.66 -4.12 -5.07
N LYS A 277 -12.96 -3.76 -6.33
CA LYS A 277 -13.77 -4.56 -7.27
C LYS A 277 -13.13 -5.93 -7.54
N THR A 278 -11.80 -5.95 -7.76
CA THR A 278 -11.05 -7.19 -8.02
C THR A 278 -11.04 -8.13 -6.82
N MET A 279 -10.86 -7.60 -5.61
CA MET A 279 -10.88 -8.41 -4.39
C MET A 279 -12.28 -8.91 -4.06
N ARG A 280 -13.31 -8.05 -4.13
CA ARG A 280 -14.72 -8.46 -3.92
C ARG A 280 -15.12 -9.62 -4.84
N ASN A 281 -14.74 -9.56 -6.11
CA ASN A 281 -14.95 -10.66 -7.05
C ASN A 281 -14.18 -11.93 -6.65
N THR A 282 -12.94 -11.78 -6.15
CA THR A 282 -12.11 -12.90 -5.65
C THR A 282 -12.71 -13.56 -4.40
N LEU A 283 -13.40 -12.81 -3.53
CA LEU A 283 -14.10 -13.36 -2.37
C LEU A 283 -15.29 -14.27 -2.76
N GLN A 284 -16.01 -13.92 -3.83
CA GLN A 284 -17.15 -14.69 -4.32
C GLN A 284 -16.77 -16.00 -5.02
N GLN A 285 -15.52 -16.12 -5.50
CA GLN A 285 -15.04 -17.33 -6.15
C GLN A 285 -14.72 -18.45 -5.13
N PRO A 286 -14.88 -19.74 -5.49
CA PRO A 286 -14.52 -20.86 -4.63
C PRO A 286 -13.00 -21.01 -4.44
N GLU A 287 -12.19 -20.46 -5.34
CA GLU A 287 -10.74 -20.39 -5.17
C GLU A 287 -10.36 -19.55 -3.92
N GLY A 288 -9.22 -19.90 -3.32
CA GLY A 288 -8.62 -19.14 -2.23
C GLY A 288 -8.18 -17.74 -2.67
N ILE A 289 -8.03 -16.84 -1.70
CA ILE A 289 -7.54 -15.49 -1.99
C ILE A 289 -6.07 -15.56 -2.41
N ASP A 290 -5.77 -14.94 -3.55
CA ASP A 290 -4.41 -14.73 -4.02
C ASP A 290 -3.59 -13.91 -3.01
N LYS A 291 -2.40 -14.40 -2.64
CA LYS A 291 -1.58 -13.79 -1.60
C LYS A 291 -1.09 -12.40 -1.95
N SER A 292 -0.66 -12.13 -3.19
CA SER A 292 -0.13 -10.80 -3.52
C SER A 292 -1.24 -9.76 -3.45
N LYS A 293 -2.46 -10.08 -3.93
CA LYS A 293 -3.65 -9.24 -3.74
C LYS A 293 -3.99 -9.03 -2.27
N ALA A 294 -3.92 -10.08 -1.43
CA ALA A 294 -4.22 -9.97 -0.01
C ALA A 294 -3.24 -9.03 0.70
N MET A 295 -1.93 -9.21 0.46
CA MET A 295 -0.89 -8.35 1.03
C MET A 295 -1.01 -6.89 0.52
N SER A 296 -1.31 -6.70 -0.77
CA SER A 296 -1.57 -5.36 -1.33
C SER A 296 -2.81 -4.69 -0.73
N LEU A 297 -3.89 -5.42 -0.45
CA LEU A 297 -5.05 -4.87 0.27
C LEU A 297 -4.71 -4.54 1.72
N ILE A 298 -3.94 -5.39 2.41
CA ILE A 298 -3.53 -5.12 3.80
C ILE A 298 -2.68 -3.85 3.88
N LEU A 299 -1.71 -3.67 2.97
CA LEU A 299 -0.92 -2.43 2.92
C LEU A 299 -1.80 -1.23 2.61
N HIS A 300 -2.67 -1.32 1.60
CA HIS A 300 -3.58 -0.23 1.22
C HIS A 300 -4.50 0.18 2.37
N ALA A 301 -5.08 -0.79 3.08
CA ALA A 301 -5.93 -0.55 4.22
C ALA A 301 -5.15 0.01 5.43
N ALA A 302 -3.87 -0.33 5.59
CA ALA A 302 -3.00 0.21 6.63
C ALA A 302 -2.63 1.68 6.37
N ASP A 303 -2.35 2.03 5.12
CA ASP A 303 -2.09 3.39 4.63
C ASP A 303 -3.29 4.31 4.95
N ILE A 304 -4.49 3.97 4.47
CA ILE A 304 -5.72 4.73 4.75
C ILE A 304 -6.31 4.50 6.16
N SER A 305 -5.55 3.94 7.12
CA SER A 305 -6.09 3.45 8.39
C SER A 305 -6.34 4.50 9.47
N HIS A 306 -6.02 5.78 9.24
CA HIS A 306 -6.16 6.82 10.28
C HIS A 306 -7.60 7.04 10.78
N PRO A 307 -8.70 6.89 9.99
CA PRO A 307 -10.07 7.01 10.51
C PRO A 307 -10.54 5.78 11.29
N ALA A 308 -9.76 4.70 11.26
CA ALA A 308 -9.96 3.52 12.11
C ALA A 308 -9.13 3.57 13.41
N LYS A 309 -8.47 4.70 13.74
CA LYS A 309 -7.75 4.91 15.00
C LYS A 309 -8.57 5.77 15.97
N VAL A 310 -8.18 5.77 17.25
CA VAL A 310 -8.82 6.63 18.27
C VAL A 310 -8.80 8.11 17.86
N TRP A 311 -9.84 8.85 18.25
CA TRP A 311 -10.10 10.22 17.78
C TRP A 311 -8.87 11.13 17.77
N ASP A 312 -8.12 11.22 18.88
CA ASP A 312 -6.98 12.13 19.00
C ASP A 312 -5.86 11.84 17.98
N MET A 313 -5.66 10.56 17.61
CA MET A 313 -4.73 10.19 16.54
C MET A 313 -5.33 10.44 15.16
N HIS A 314 -6.60 10.11 14.97
CA HIS A 314 -7.31 10.33 13.71
C HIS A 314 -7.32 11.81 13.32
N GLN A 315 -7.76 12.68 14.23
CA GLN A 315 -7.79 14.12 14.06
C GLN A 315 -6.39 14.68 13.74
N ARG A 316 -5.36 14.28 14.49
CA ARG A 316 -3.99 14.74 14.25
C ARG A 316 -3.48 14.34 12.86
N TRP A 317 -3.80 13.15 12.37
CA TRP A 317 -3.48 12.75 10.99
C TRP A 317 -4.26 13.55 9.95
N THR A 318 -5.55 13.81 10.19
CA THR A 318 -6.36 14.68 9.32
C THR A 318 -5.79 16.10 9.24
N ASP A 319 -5.42 16.71 10.37
CA ASP A 319 -4.84 18.06 10.42
C ASP A 319 -3.52 18.14 9.64
N LEU A 320 -2.66 17.12 9.76
CA LEU A 320 -1.40 17.02 9.01
C LEU A 320 -1.63 16.89 7.49
N LEU A 321 -2.58 16.04 7.08
CA LEU A 321 -2.93 15.83 5.67
C LEU A 321 -3.55 17.09 5.04
N MET A 322 -4.44 17.77 5.76
CA MET A 322 -5.05 19.02 5.28
C MET A 322 -4.00 20.13 5.12
N GLU A 323 -3.08 20.29 6.07
CA GLU A 323 -1.98 21.26 5.92
C GLU A 323 -1.04 20.90 4.74
N GLU A 324 -0.85 19.63 4.40
CA GLU A 324 -0.12 19.24 3.19
C GLU A 324 -0.89 19.62 1.90
N PHE A 325 -2.20 19.33 1.83
CA PHE A 325 -3.05 19.76 0.71
C PHE A 325 -3.08 21.28 0.55
N PHE A 326 -3.16 22.02 1.66
CA PHE A 326 -3.14 23.48 1.63
C PHE A 326 -1.79 24.03 1.17
N ARG A 327 -0.67 23.39 1.52
CA ARG A 327 0.65 23.72 0.95
C ARG A 327 0.76 23.39 -0.54
N GLN A 328 0.07 22.37 -1.04
CA GLN A 328 -0.05 22.15 -2.48
C GLN A 328 -0.85 23.29 -3.13
N GLY A 329 -1.98 23.69 -2.54
CA GLY A 329 -2.80 24.79 -3.04
C GLY A 329 -2.06 26.12 -3.10
N ASP A 330 -1.28 26.45 -2.07
CA ASP A 330 -0.42 27.65 -2.08
C ASP A 330 0.58 27.61 -3.27
N LYS A 331 1.23 26.46 -3.51
CA LYS A 331 2.12 26.25 -4.68
C LYS A 331 1.37 26.33 -6.01
N GLU A 332 0.13 25.84 -6.08
CA GLU A 332 -0.71 25.93 -7.27
C GLU A 332 -0.99 27.40 -7.62
N VAL A 333 -1.35 28.23 -6.63
CA VAL A 333 -1.53 29.67 -6.80
C VAL A 333 -0.24 30.37 -7.25
N GLU A 334 0.91 30.07 -6.63
CA GLU A 334 2.21 30.63 -7.03
C GLU A 334 2.59 30.31 -8.49
N LEU A 335 2.16 29.15 -8.98
CA LEU A 335 2.38 28.70 -10.36
C LEU A 335 1.30 29.14 -11.35
N GLY A 336 0.25 29.84 -10.89
CA GLY A 336 -0.89 30.25 -11.72
C GLY A 336 -1.79 29.08 -12.16
N LEU A 337 -1.79 27.98 -11.41
CA LEU A 337 -2.67 26.83 -11.59
C LEU A 337 -3.99 27.03 -10.82
N PRO A 338 -5.10 26.42 -11.25
CA PRO A 338 -6.29 26.31 -10.41
C PRO A 338 -5.99 25.42 -9.20
N PHE A 339 -6.67 25.67 -8.08
CA PHE A 339 -6.62 24.77 -6.93
C PHE A 339 -7.10 23.36 -7.32
N SER A 340 -6.34 22.35 -6.91
CA SER A 340 -6.85 20.99 -6.83
C SER A 340 -7.94 20.89 -5.75
N PRO A 341 -8.89 19.94 -5.85
CA PRO A 341 -9.90 19.73 -4.82
C PRO A 341 -9.28 19.54 -3.42
N LEU A 342 -9.93 20.10 -2.40
CA LEU A 342 -9.47 20.15 -1.00
C LEU A 342 -8.16 20.92 -0.73
N CYS A 343 -7.55 21.53 -1.74
CA CYS A 343 -6.27 22.24 -1.58
C CYS A 343 -6.41 23.74 -1.25
N ASP A 344 -7.61 24.32 -1.34
CA ASP A 344 -7.85 25.70 -0.87
C ASP A 344 -8.26 25.73 0.62
N ARG A 345 -7.37 26.26 1.45
CA ARG A 345 -7.55 26.46 2.90
C ARG A 345 -8.73 27.37 3.29
N LYS A 346 -9.36 28.10 2.35
CA LYS A 346 -10.50 28.98 2.62
C LYS A 346 -11.86 28.33 2.34
N SER A 347 -12.02 27.71 1.17
CA SER A 347 -13.28 27.07 0.78
C SER A 347 -13.51 25.73 1.47
N THR A 348 -12.47 24.88 1.52
CA THR A 348 -12.54 23.47 1.97
C THR A 348 -13.39 23.27 3.23
N LEU A 349 -14.24 22.25 3.19
CA LEU A 349 -15.10 21.81 4.30
C LEU A 349 -14.54 20.50 4.87
N VAL A 350 -13.62 20.61 5.84
CA VAL A 350 -12.79 19.48 6.30
C VAL A 350 -13.68 18.37 6.88
N ALA A 351 -14.62 18.72 7.74
CA ALA A 351 -15.49 17.74 8.40
C ALA A 351 -16.37 16.98 7.41
N GLN A 352 -16.87 17.66 6.37
CA GLN A 352 -17.69 17.03 5.32
C GLN A 352 -16.85 16.12 4.42
N SER A 353 -15.61 16.51 4.15
CA SER A 353 -14.66 15.71 3.36
C SER A 353 -14.24 14.43 4.10
N GLN A 354 -14.04 14.50 5.43
CA GLN A 354 -13.75 13.31 6.24
C GLN A 354 -14.95 12.34 6.32
N ILE A 355 -16.18 12.83 6.44
CA ILE A 355 -17.38 11.96 6.36
C ILE A 355 -17.43 11.23 5.00
N GLY A 356 -17.24 11.95 3.89
CA GLY A 356 -17.22 11.35 2.56
C GLY A 356 -16.08 10.33 2.38
N PHE A 357 -14.88 10.63 2.91
CA PHE A 357 -13.75 9.69 2.88
C PHE A 357 -14.05 8.40 3.66
N ILE A 358 -14.68 8.52 4.83
CA ILE A 358 -15.09 7.36 5.62
C ILE A 358 -16.13 6.53 4.86
N ASP A 359 -17.20 7.15 4.39
CA ASP A 359 -18.35 6.49 3.76
C ASP A 359 -18.00 5.78 2.44
N PHE A 360 -17.18 6.42 1.59
CA PHE A 360 -16.93 5.93 0.23
C PHE A 360 -15.61 5.14 0.07
N ILE A 361 -14.62 5.36 0.95
CA ILE A 361 -13.28 4.76 0.81
C ILE A 361 -12.95 3.84 2.00
N VAL A 362 -13.05 4.33 3.23
CA VAL A 362 -12.57 3.59 4.41
C VAL A 362 -13.50 2.46 4.81
N GLU A 363 -14.80 2.71 5.01
CA GLU A 363 -15.78 1.68 5.38
C GLU A 363 -15.83 0.51 4.37
N PRO A 364 -15.87 0.75 3.04
CA PRO A 364 -15.82 -0.34 2.06
C PRO A 364 -14.52 -1.14 2.09
N THR A 365 -13.38 -0.48 2.34
CA THR A 365 -12.05 -1.15 2.42
C THR A 365 -11.94 -2.01 3.66
N PHE A 366 -12.28 -1.47 4.83
CA PHE A 366 -12.17 -2.20 6.09
C PHE A 366 -13.17 -3.35 6.17
N THR A 367 -14.38 -3.18 5.63
CA THR A 367 -15.34 -4.29 5.47
C THR A 367 -14.71 -5.42 4.64
N LEU A 368 -14.20 -5.09 3.45
CA LEU A 368 -13.57 -6.05 2.54
C LEU A 368 -12.32 -6.73 3.12
N LEU A 369 -11.52 -5.99 3.90
CA LEU A 369 -10.36 -6.51 4.63
C LEU A 369 -10.80 -7.54 5.68
N THR A 370 -11.84 -7.24 6.48
CA THR A 370 -12.32 -8.19 7.50
C THR A 370 -12.91 -9.45 6.87
N ASP A 371 -13.70 -9.33 5.80
CA ASP A 371 -14.26 -10.48 5.07
C ASP A 371 -13.16 -11.33 4.42
N SER A 372 -12.10 -10.68 3.90
CA SER A 372 -10.92 -11.37 3.35
C SER A 372 -10.14 -12.11 4.44
N THR A 373 -9.96 -11.47 5.59
CA THR A 373 -9.27 -12.06 6.76
C THR A 373 -10.05 -13.25 7.30
N GLU A 374 -11.37 -13.15 7.40
CA GLU A 374 -12.28 -14.22 7.82
C GLU A 374 -12.18 -15.43 6.87
N LYS A 375 -12.23 -15.21 5.54
CA LYS A 375 -12.06 -16.27 4.53
C LYS A 375 -10.67 -16.93 4.56
N ILE A 376 -9.61 -16.21 4.93
CA ILE A 376 -8.23 -16.74 5.05
C ILE A 376 -8.04 -17.52 6.36
N VAL A 377 -8.52 -16.98 7.48
CA VAL A 377 -8.14 -17.43 8.83
C VAL A 377 -9.07 -18.52 9.37
N MET A 378 -10.38 -18.48 9.07
CA MET A 378 -11.32 -19.51 9.57
C MET A 378 -10.89 -20.96 9.22
N PRO A 379 -10.49 -21.29 7.98
CA PRO A 379 -10.04 -22.66 7.66
C PRO A 379 -8.80 -23.09 8.45
N LEU A 380 -7.90 -22.15 8.78
CA LEU A 380 -6.68 -22.41 9.55
C LEU A 380 -6.99 -22.66 11.04
N ILE A 381 -7.94 -21.92 11.62
CA ILE A 381 -8.45 -22.16 12.98
C ILE A 381 -9.12 -23.53 13.06
N GLU A 382 -9.94 -23.88 12.06
CA GLU A 382 -10.57 -25.20 11.96
C GLU A 382 -9.56 -26.34 11.84
N GLU A 383 -8.49 -26.18 11.05
CA GLU A 383 -7.44 -27.19 10.92
C GLU A 383 -6.64 -27.35 12.23
N ALA A 384 -6.26 -26.23 12.87
CA ALA A 384 -5.54 -26.23 14.14
C ALA A 384 -6.34 -26.94 15.24
N THR A 385 -7.61 -26.58 15.44
CA THR A 385 -8.49 -27.19 16.46
C THR A 385 -8.75 -28.67 16.21
N LYS A 386 -8.91 -29.11 14.95
CA LYS A 386 -9.00 -30.54 14.60
C LYS A 386 -7.69 -31.29 14.90
N SER A 387 -6.53 -30.65 14.74
CA SER A 387 -5.24 -31.26 15.01
C SER A 387 -5.01 -31.55 16.50
N ASP A 388 -5.39 -30.64 17.40
CA ASP A 388 -5.27 -30.83 18.85
C ASP A 388 -6.14 -32.00 19.37
N HIS A 389 -7.38 -32.12 18.89
CA HIS A 389 -8.25 -33.24 19.27
C HIS A 389 -7.69 -34.60 18.84
N SER A 390 -6.94 -34.67 17.74
CA SER A 390 -6.32 -35.92 17.25
C SER A 390 -5.17 -36.45 18.12
N VAL A 391 -4.57 -35.59 18.95
CA VAL A 391 -3.49 -35.95 19.88
C VAL A 391 -4.06 -36.64 21.13
N TYR A 392 -5.20 -36.16 21.64
CA TYR A 392 -5.85 -36.76 22.81
C TYR A 392 -6.46 -38.13 22.50
N ASP A 393 -7.09 -38.31 21.34
CA ASP A 393 -7.80 -39.56 21.01
C ASP A 393 -6.86 -40.76 20.80
N LYS A 394 -5.57 -40.52 20.53
CA LYS A 394 -4.54 -41.58 20.47
C LYS A 394 -3.96 -41.99 21.82
N SER A 395 -4.31 -41.31 22.92
CA SER A 395 -3.83 -41.66 24.27
C SER A 395 -4.61 -42.81 24.93
N SER A 396 -5.76 -43.21 24.36
CA SER A 396 -6.67 -44.19 24.96
C SER A 396 -6.42 -45.67 24.56
N LEU A 397 -5.48 -45.94 23.64
CA LEU A 397 -5.22 -47.29 23.13
C LEU A 397 -3.72 -47.60 22.99
N ASN A 398 -3.03 -47.75 24.13
CA ASN A 398 -1.96 -48.75 24.32
C ASN A 398 -1.46 -48.72 25.77
N ASN A 399 -1.88 -49.69 26.58
CA ASN A 399 -1.37 -49.86 27.94
C ASN A 399 -0.71 -51.25 28.07
N SER A 400 0.60 -51.33 27.84
CA SER A 400 1.46 -52.43 28.32
C SER A 400 2.93 -52.00 28.33
N ASP A 401 3.62 -52.41 29.39
CA ASP A 401 4.99 -52.09 29.82
C ASP A 401 6.07 -51.84 28.74
N MET A 402 6.91 -50.81 28.96
CA MET A 402 8.26 -51.01 29.53
C MET A 402 9.06 -49.70 29.73
N GLN A 403 9.48 -49.47 30.97
CA GLN A 403 10.65 -48.70 31.45
C GLN A 403 11.38 -47.70 30.51
N ARG A 404 11.38 -46.41 30.89
CA ARG A 404 12.56 -45.51 30.77
C ARG A 404 12.53 -44.38 31.82
N LYS A 405 13.72 -43.93 32.22
CA LYS A 405 13.98 -43.12 33.43
C LYS A 405 13.45 -41.68 33.38
N PRO A 406 13.16 -41.05 34.54
CA PRO A 406 12.88 -39.61 34.60
C PRO A 406 14.15 -38.80 34.36
N SER A 407 14.10 -37.85 33.41
CA SER A 407 15.12 -36.80 33.27
C SER A 407 14.64 -35.54 33.96
N VAL A 408 15.38 -35.06 34.95
CA VAL A 408 15.07 -33.85 35.70
C VAL A 408 15.21 -32.64 34.77
N ARG A 409 14.12 -31.89 34.52
CA ARG A 409 14.20 -30.54 33.97
C ARG A 409 14.51 -29.57 35.11
N THR A 410 15.74 -29.08 35.18
CA THR A 410 16.06 -27.85 35.91
C THR A 410 15.41 -26.65 35.21
N PRO A 411 14.74 -25.74 35.94
CA PRO A 411 14.23 -24.50 35.35
C PRO A 411 15.42 -23.54 35.11
N GLN A 412 15.53 -23.00 33.89
CA GLN A 412 16.34 -21.80 33.66
C GLN A 412 15.49 -20.56 33.95
N PRO A 413 16.03 -19.55 34.66
CA PRO A 413 15.35 -18.29 34.91
C PRO A 413 15.82 -17.23 33.91
N ASP A 414 15.24 -17.20 32.71
CA ASP A 414 15.37 -16.05 31.80
C ASP A 414 13.99 -15.54 31.40
N GLY A 415 13.71 -14.30 31.78
CA GLY A 415 12.39 -13.66 31.71
C GLY A 415 12.05 -13.04 30.36
N SER A 416 12.27 -13.75 29.26
CA SER A 416 11.68 -13.37 27.96
C SER A 416 10.25 -13.92 27.90
N PRO A 417 9.20 -13.07 27.76
CA PRO A 417 7.84 -13.58 27.55
C PRO A 417 7.77 -14.24 26.17
N THR A 418 7.73 -15.57 26.12
CA THR A 418 7.39 -16.30 24.91
C THR A 418 5.93 -16.01 24.58
N MET A 419 5.68 -15.06 23.67
CA MET A 419 4.34 -14.76 23.19
C MET A 419 3.78 -15.99 22.47
N ASP A 420 2.67 -16.52 22.99
CA ASP A 420 1.99 -17.68 22.43
C ASP A 420 1.04 -17.23 21.32
N TYR A 421 1.57 -17.12 20.09
CA TYR A 421 0.82 -16.78 18.87
C TYR A 421 -0.11 -17.92 18.39
N SER A 422 -0.79 -18.60 19.31
CA SER A 422 -1.73 -19.67 19.00
C SER A 422 -2.94 -19.14 18.23
N LEU A 423 -3.24 -19.76 17.08
CA LEU A 423 -4.42 -19.46 16.24
C LEU A 423 -5.74 -19.62 17.01
N ALA A 424 -5.77 -20.42 18.08
CA ALA A 424 -6.95 -20.60 18.93
C ALA A 424 -7.34 -19.34 19.73
N ASN A 425 -6.43 -18.37 19.89
CA ASN A 425 -6.65 -17.14 20.65
C ASN A 425 -7.11 -15.96 19.76
N VAL A 426 -7.31 -16.17 18.45
CA VAL A 426 -7.63 -15.09 17.48
C VAL A 426 -9.13 -14.77 17.49
N ASP A 427 -9.53 -13.70 18.18
CA ASP A 427 -10.91 -13.20 18.16
C ASP A 427 -11.15 -12.22 17.00
N LEU A 428 -11.46 -12.77 15.82
CA LEU A 428 -11.82 -12.00 14.63
C LEU A 428 -13.10 -11.18 14.82
N GLN A 429 -14.04 -11.63 15.65
CA GLN A 429 -15.33 -10.97 15.85
C GLN A 429 -15.16 -9.72 16.72
N HIS A 430 -14.36 -9.80 17.78
CA HIS A 430 -13.96 -8.63 18.56
C HIS A 430 -13.17 -7.61 17.70
N PHE A 431 -12.23 -8.09 16.88
CA PHE A 431 -11.47 -7.23 15.96
C PHE A 431 -12.38 -6.48 14.97
N LYS A 432 -13.27 -7.21 14.28
CA LYS A 432 -14.25 -6.63 13.33
C LYS A 432 -15.17 -5.62 14.02
N LYS A 433 -15.67 -5.96 15.22
CA LYS A 433 -16.51 -5.07 16.03
C LYS A 433 -15.79 -3.78 16.41
N ASN A 434 -14.57 -3.88 16.96
CA ASN A 434 -13.77 -2.74 17.41
C ASN A 434 -13.50 -1.76 16.25
N LEU A 435 -13.08 -2.26 15.08
CA LEU A 435 -12.88 -1.45 13.88
C LEU A 435 -14.15 -0.68 13.47
N VAL A 436 -15.29 -1.36 13.40
CA VAL A 436 -16.58 -0.73 13.04
C VAL A 436 -17.00 0.31 14.06
N GLU A 437 -16.86 0.02 15.37
CA GLU A 437 -17.18 0.97 16.44
C GLU A 437 -16.31 2.23 16.38
N VAL A 438 -15.00 2.10 16.17
CA VAL A 438 -14.09 3.27 16.08
C VAL A 438 -14.37 4.12 14.84
N ILE A 439 -14.56 3.50 13.67
CA ILE A 439 -14.87 4.22 12.42
C ILE A 439 -16.20 4.98 12.58
N GLN A 440 -17.23 4.34 13.13
CA GLN A 440 -18.54 4.96 13.35
C GLN A 440 -18.47 6.12 14.36
N GLN A 441 -17.74 5.98 15.47
CA GLN A 441 -17.53 7.04 16.46
C GLN A 441 -16.84 8.26 15.83
N ASN A 442 -15.79 8.05 15.05
CA ASN A 442 -15.08 9.13 14.35
C ASN A 442 -15.98 9.83 13.32
N LYS A 443 -16.79 9.08 12.56
CA LYS A 443 -17.79 9.58 11.61
C LYS A 443 -18.89 10.40 12.29
N GLU A 444 -19.38 9.97 13.44
CA GLU A 444 -20.32 10.74 14.27
C GLU A 444 -19.69 12.04 14.77
N ARG A 445 -18.44 11.99 15.24
CA ARG A 445 -17.71 13.17 15.69
C ARG A 445 -17.49 14.19 14.56
N TRP A 446 -17.19 13.75 13.34
CA TRP A 446 -17.15 14.66 12.18
C TRP A 446 -18.52 15.24 11.81
N LYS A 447 -19.62 14.50 12.00
CA LYS A 447 -20.98 15.04 11.78
C LYS A 447 -21.29 16.17 12.77
N GLU A 448 -20.89 16.05 14.03
CA GLU A 448 -21.00 17.14 15.01
C GLU A 448 -20.19 18.38 14.58
N LEU A 449 -18.95 18.17 14.15
CA LEU A 449 -18.06 19.26 13.69
C LEU A 449 -18.55 19.91 12.39
N ALA A 450 -19.13 19.16 11.46
CA ALA A 450 -19.69 19.70 10.22
C ALA A 450 -20.88 20.65 10.46
N VAL A 451 -21.66 20.43 11.52
CA VAL A 451 -22.71 21.37 11.95
C VAL A 451 -22.10 22.67 12.50
N GLN A 452 -21.03 22.56 13.30
CA GLN A 452 -20.32 23.72 13.86
C GLN A 452 -19.66 24.55 12.74
N GLU A 453 -18.97 23.90 11.79
CA GLU A 453 -18.32 24.53 10.64
C GLU A 453 -19.31 25.32 9.78
N ARG A 454 -20.50 24.75 9.49
CA ARG A 454 -21.58 25.44 8.76
C ARG A 454 -22.10 26.67 9.50
N ASN A 455 -22.32 26.55 10.81
CA ASN A 455 -22.79 27.66 11.64
C ASN A 455 -21.75 28.79 11.76
N SER A 456 -20.46 28.47 11.82
CA SER A 456 -19.39 29.48 11.85
C SER A 456 -19.27 30.22 10.52
N LYS A 457 -19.32 29.51 9.38
CA LYS A 457 -19.29 30.16 8.05
C LYS A 457 -20.53 31.04 7.81
N SER A 458 -21.73 30.66 8.29
CA SER A 458 -22.92 31.51 8.14
C SER A 458 -22.89 32.78 8.99
N ILE A 459 -22.28 32.76 10.18
CA ILE A 459 -22.07 33.97 11.00
C ILE A 459 -21.08 34.91 10.31
N ASN A 460 -19.93 34.42 9.84
CA ASN A 460 -18.93 35.26 9.17
C ASN A 460 -19.49 35.94 7.90
N ASN A 461 -20.27 35.22 7.09
CA ASN A 461 -20.87 35.79 5.88
C ASN A 461 -21.89 36.91 6.20
N ASN A 462 -22.62 36.80 7.32
CA ASN A 462 -23.51 37.86 7.78
C ASN A 462 -22.70 39.07 8.29
N GLU A 463 -21.60 38.86 9.01
CA GLU A 463 -20.74 39.96 9.46
C GLU A 463 -20.00 40.68 8.32
N GLU A 464 -19.62 39.99 7.23
CA GLU A 464 -19.04 40.66 6.05
C GLU A 464 -20.10 41.47 5.30
N SER A 465 -21.31 40.92 5.09
CA SER A 465 -22.39 41.65 4.42
C SER A 465 -22.98 42.81 5.23
N GLU A 466 -22.85 42.81 6.56
CA GLU A 466 -23.13 43.99 7.40
C GLU A 466 -22.01 45.06 7.40
N ARG A 467 -20.80 44.74 6.89
CA ARG A 467 -19.67 45.70 6.78
C ARG A 467 -19.53 46.32 5.39
N GLU A 468 -20.23 45.81 4.39
CA GLU A 468 -20.29 46.36 3.02
C GLU A 468 -21.48 47.32 2.79
N LEU A 469 -22.25 47.61 3.85
CA LEU A 469 -23.39 48.56 3.89
C LEU A 469 -23.04 49.85 4.65
#